data_AF-A0A9W8UW20-F1
#
_entry.id   AF-A0A9W8UW20-F1
#
_cell.length_a   1.000
_cell.length_b   1.000
_cell.length_c   1.000
_cell.angle_alpha   90.00
_cell.angle_beta   90.00
_cell.angle_gamma   90.00
#
_symmetry.space_group_name_H-M   'P 1'
#
loop_
_entity.id
_entity.type
_entity.pdbx_description
1 polymer ?
#
loop_
_entity_poly.entity_id
_entity_poly.type
_entity_poly.pdbx_seq_one_letter_code
_entity_poly.pdbx_strand_id
1 'polypeptide(L)'
;MKWQEGLIDASKKLGQPLGASDQYKAILERTGFQNVHETIFRWPTNRWPKDRKLKELGKWNLANFDAGLEGMSLALFPVSYRGAKKMSRLYAPM
;
A
#
# COMPACT_ATOMS: atom_id res chain seq x y z
N MET A 1 5.09 8.53 -6.95
CA MET A 1 4.34 9.48 -6.08
C MET A 1 4.95 9.37 -4.68
N LYS A 2 5.58 10.44 -4.16
CA LYS A 2 6.38 10.39 -2.92
C LYS A 2 5.62 9.89 -1.68
N TRP A 3 4.34 10.22 -1.56
CA TRP A 3 3.51 9.78 -0.43
C TRP A 3 3.30 8.26 -0.41
N GLN A 4 2.94 7.67 -1.55
CA GLN A 4 2.76 6.22 -1.68
C GLN A 4 4.06 5.45 -1.42
N GLU A 5 5.19 5.93 -1.96
CA GLU A 5 6.51 5.32 -1.74
C GLU A 5 6.88 5.32 -0.25
N GLY A 6 6.61 6.43 0.45
CA GLY A 6 6.84 6.54 1.88
C GLY A 6 5.98 5.60 2.72
N LEU A 7 4.71 5.39 2.34
CA LEU A 7 3.84 4.42 3.01
C LEU A 7 4.33 2.97 2.83
N ILE A 8 4.74 2.59 1.61
CA ILE A 8 5.25 1.25 1.33
C ILE A 8 6.53 0.97 2.12
N ASP A 9 7.46 1.93 2.17
CA ASP A 9 8.69 1.81 2.96
C ASP A 9 8.40 1.69 4.46
N ALA A 10 7.50 2.55 4.97
CA ALA A 10 7.08 2.51 6.37
C ALA A 10 6.43 1.19 6.75
N SER A 11 5.57 0.64 5.90
CA SER A 11 4.85 -0.59 6.21
C SER A 11 5.75 -1.83 6.11
N LYS A 12 6.76 -1.83 5.22
CA LYS A 12 7.84 -2.84 5.23
C LYS A 12 8.58 -2.83 6.56
N LYS A 13 8.93 -1.64 7.08
CA LYS A 13 9.59 -1.49 8.40
C LYS A 13 8.70 -1.93 9.57
N LEU A 14 7.37 -1.80 9.43
CA LEU A 14 6.39 -2.28 10.41
C LEU A 14 6.21 -3.81 10.36
N GLY A 15 6.70 -4.49 9.31
CA GLY A 15 6.51 -5.92 9.11
C GLY A 15 5.17 -6.29 8.44
N GLN A 16 4.43 -5.31 7.94
CA GLN A 16 3.15 -5.50 7.24
C GLN A 16 3.24 -4.87 5.84
N PRO A 17 3.90 -5.52 4.87
CA PRO A 17 4.21 -4.92 3.58
C PRO A 17 2.94 -4.62 2.76
N LEU A 18 2.73 -3.35 2.45
CA LEU A 18 1.70 -2.86 1.54
C LEU A 18 2.24 -2.97 0.11
N GLY A 19 1.36 -3.36 -0.81
CA GLY A 19 1.69 -3.44 -2.24
C GLY A 19 2.29 -4.77 -2.68
N ALA A 20 2.11 -5.87 -1.94
CA ALA A 20 2.50 -7.22 -2.39
C ALA A 20 1.42 -7.90 -3.26
N SER A 21 0.41 -7.16 -3.70
CA SER A 21 -0.77 -7.74 -4.37
C SER A 21 -0.44 -8.40 -5.71
N ASP A 22 0.58 -7.92 -6.40
CA ASP A 22 1.11 -8.48 -7.64
C ASP A 22 1.92 -9.77 -7.42
N GLN A 23 2.32 -10.03 -6.18
CA GLN A 23 3.12 -11.20 -5.82
C GLN A 23 2.26 -12.37 -5.34
N TYR A 24 0.98 -12.14 -5.02
CA TYR A 24 0.11 -13.17 -4.42
C TYR A 24 -0.04 -14.41 -5.29
N LYS A 25 -0.18 -14.26 -6.61
CA LYS A 25 -0.25 -15.41 -7.51
C LYS A 25 0.99 -16.28 -7.39
N ALA A 26 2.17 -15.68 -7.48
CA ALA A 26 3.44 -16.39 -7.42
C ALA A 26 3.69 -17.03 -6.05
N ILE A 27 3.24 -16.37 -4.97
CA ILE A 27 3.29 -16.93 -3.61
C ILE A 27 2.42 -18.18 -3.53
N LEU A 28 1.17 -18.11 -3.99
CA LEU A 28 0.24 -19.24 -3.96
C LEU A 28 0.74 -20.43 -4.80
N GLU A 29 1.27 -20.17 -5.99
CA GLU A 29 1.86 -21.22 -6.83
C GLU A 29 3.07 -21.88 -6.13
N ARG A 30 3.96 -21.09 -5.53
CA ARG A 30 5.14 -21.61 -4.79
C ARG A 30 4.76 -22.41 -3.55
N THR A 31 3.65 -22.07 -2.90
CA THR A 31 3.14 -22.81 -1.74
C THR A 31 2.49 -24.15 -2.13
N GLY A 32 2.35 -24.44 -3.42
CA GLY A 32 1.81 -25.71 -3.91
C GLY A 32 0.30 -25.71 -4.17
N PHE A 33 -0.34 -24.52 -4.18
CA PHE A 33 -1.72 -24.41 -4.65
C PHE A 33 -1.78 -24.71 -6.14
N GLN A 34 -2.76 -25.52 -6.54
CA GLN A 34 -3.00 -25.85 -7.95
C GLN A 34 -4.13 -25.00 -8.52
N ASN A 35 -4.12 -24.78 -9.84
CA ASN A 35 -5.13 -24.01 -10.58
C ASN A 35 -5.31 -22.56 -10.07
N VAL A 36 -4.21 -21.85 -9.83
CA VAL A 36 -4.25 -20.45 -9.37
C VAL A 36 -4.64 -19.53 -10.53
N HIS A 37 -5.75 -18.81 -10.37
CA HIS A 37 -6.23 -17.80 -11.33
C HIS A 37 -6.09 -16.39 -10.76
N GLU A 38 -5.57 -15.47 -11.58
CA GLU A 38 -5.50 -14.05 -11.26
C GLU A 38 -6.41 -13.28 -12.23
N THR A 39 -7.23 -12.38 -11.67
CA THR A 39 -8.04 -11.45 -12.46
C THR A 39 -7.66 -10.03 -12.10
N ILE A 40 -7.12 -9.29 -13.07
CA ILE A 40 -6.66 -7.92 -12.87
C ILE A 40 -7.80 -6.96 -13.20
N PHE A 41 -8.27 -6.23 -12.20
CA PHE A 41 -9.29 -5.19 -12.36
C PHE A 41 -8.67 -3.79 -12.35
N ARG A 42 -9.19 -2.90 -13.19
CA ARG A 42 -8.86 -1.48 -13.13
C ARG A 42 -9.68 -0.84 -12.00
N TRP A 43 -9.01 -0.46 -10.93
CA TRP A 43 -9.64 0.16 -9.77
C TRP A 43 -9.33 1.67 -9.72
N PRO A 44 -10.23 2.55 -10.19
CA PRO A 44 -9.98 3.98 -10.20
C PRO A 44 -10.12 4.58 -8.80
N THR A 45 -9.23 5.50 -8.45
CA THR A 45 -9.28 6.26 -7.18
C THR A 45 -9.92 7.63 -7.34
N ASN A 46 -10.33 8.00 -8.55
CA ASN A 46 -10.90 9.32 -8.81
C ASN A 46 -11.99 9.26 -9.88
N ARG A 47 -12.70 10.38 -10.05
CA ARG A 47 -13.85 10.56 -10.97
C ARG A 47 -13.44 10.77 -12.43
N TRP A 48 -12.15 10.68 -12.74
CA TRP A 48 -11.59 10.94 -14.06
C TRP A 48 -11.92 9.94 -15.18
N PRO A 49 -12.27 8.67 -14.93
CA PRO A 49 -12.67 7.76 -16.00
C PRO A 49 -13.84 8.32 -16.83
N LYS A 50 -13.76 8.20 -18.16
CA LYS A 50 -14.86 8.60 -19.07
C LYS A 50 -16.04 7.64 -18.98
N ASP A 51 -15.77 6.36 -18.73
CA ASP A 51 -16.78 5.32 -18.55
C ASP A 51 -17.65 5.59 -17.31
N ARG A 52 -18.97 5.45 -17.46
CA ARG A 52 -19.96 5.75 -16.41
C ARG A 52 -19.81 4.84 -15.19
N LYS A 53 -19.57 3.54 -15.39
CA LYS A 53 -19.40 2.56 -14.31
C LYS A 53 -18.09 2.80 -13.57
N LEU A 54 -16.99 3.02 -14.29
CA LEU A 54 -15.70 3.30 -13.66
C LEU A 54 -15.69 4.64 -12.91
N LYS A 55 -16.43 5.64 -13.40
CA LYS A 55 -16.59 6.92 -12.72
C LYS A 55 -17.35 6.78 -11.40
N GLU A 56 -18.38 5.95 -11.37
CA GLU A 56 -19.13 5.65 -10.15
C GLU A 56 -18.28 4.88 -9.15
N LEU A 57 -17.59 3.82 -9.59
CA LEU A 57 -16.64 3.08 -8.76
C LEU A 57 -15.54 4.00 -8.20
N GLY A 58 -15.02 4.92 -9.01
CA GLY A 58 -14.03 5.90 -8.56
C GLY A 58 -14.55 6.86 -7.50
N LYS A 59 -15.84 7.22 -7.51
CA LYS A 59 -16.46 8.03 -6.45
C LYS A 59 -16.52 7.27 -5.12
N TRP A 60 -16.98 6.03 -5.17
CA TRP A 60 -17.08 5.18 -3.98
C TRP A 60 -15.70 4.85 -3.41
N ASN A 61 -14.75 4.52 -4.28
CA ASN A 61 -13.38 4.27 -3.85
C ASN A 61 -12.74 5.53 -3.25
N LEU A 62 -12.95 6.71 -3.84
CA LEU A 62 -12.48 7.96 -3.26
C LEU A 62 -13.09 8.19 -1.86
N ALA A 63 -14.40 8.02 -1.68
CA ALA A 63 -15.04 8.20 -0.38
C ALA A 63 -14.49 7.22 0.68
N ASN A 64 -14.25 5.97 0.30
CA ASN A 64 -13.64 4.97 1.19
C ASN A 64 -12.19 5.33 1.54
N PHE A 65 -11.41 5.79 0.56
CA PHE A 65 -9.98 6.03 0.74
C PHE A 65 -9.70 7.35 1.47
N ASP A 66 -10.51 8.38 1.22
CA ASP A 66 -10.36 9.73 1.80
C ASP A 66 -10.52 9.71 3.33
N ALA A 67 -11.50 8.95 3.84
CA ALA A 67 -11.69 8.79 5.28
C ALA A 67 -10.52 8.05 5.98
N GLY A 68 -9.84 7.15 5.28
CA GLY A 68 -8.73 6.36 5.83
C GLY A 68 -7.34 6.99 5.64
N LEU A 69 -7.23 8.00 4.77
CA LEU A 69 -5.98 8.58 4.29
C LEU A 69 -5.14 9.21 5.42
N GLU A 70 -5.82 9.95 6.30
CA GLU A 70 -5.19 10.58 7.46
C GLU A 70 -4.72 9.54 8.48
N GLY A 71 -5.59 8.59 8.84
CA GLY A 71 -5.27 7.52 9.79
C GLY A 71 -4.09 6.65 9.35
N MET A 72 -4.07 6.24 8.08
CA MET A 72 -2.95 5.46 7.51
C MET A 72 -1.64 6.25 7.55
N SER A 73 -1.68 7.54 7.22
CA SER A 73 -0.51 8.41 7.25
C SER A 73 0.04 8.57 8.67
N LEU A 74 -0.84 8.83 9.65
CA LEU A 74 -0.46 9.00 11.06
C LEU A 74 0.00 7.69 11.70
N ALA A 75 -0.47 6.53 11.25
CA ALA A 75 -0.01 5.25 11.77
C ALA A 75 1.38 4.87 11.21
N LEU A 76 1.60 5.06 9.91
CA LEU A 76 2.78 4.53 9.22
C LEU A 76 3.99 5.48 9.25
N PHE A 77 3.80 6.78 9.04
CA PHE A 77 4.95 7.70 8.98
C PHE A 77 5.75 7.80 10.29
N PRO A 78 5.14 7.82 11.49
CA PRO A 78 5.90 7.82 12.74
C PRO A 78 6.73 6.56 12.97
N VAL A 79 6.33 5.42 12.41
CA VAL A 79 7.10 4.17 12.45
C VAL A 79 8.37 4.31 11.61
N SER A 80 8.26 4.87 10.40
CA SER A 80 9.43 5.13 9.55
C SER A 80 10.41 6.10 10.23
N TYR A 81 9.91 7.15 10.87
CA TYR A 81 10.73 8.13 11.58
C TYR A 81 11.40 7.55 12.85
N ARG A 82 10.70 6.71 13.62
CA ARG A 82 11.28 6.02 14.78
C ARG A 82 12.35 5.00 14.37
N GLY A 83 12.15 4.27 13.28
CA GLY A 83 13.15 3.38 12.69
C GLY A 83 14.43 4.13 12.28
N ALA A 84 14.27 5.28 11.62
CA ALA A 84 15.39 6.15 11.25
C ALA A 84 16.16 6.70 12.47
N LYS A 85 15.47 7.16 13.53
CA LYS A 85 16.13 7.59 14.79
C LYS A 85 16.85 6.46 15.52
N LYS A 86 16.33 5.23 15.46
CA LYS A 86 16.97 4.07 16.09
C LYS A 86 18.27 3.70 15.35
N MET A 87 18.28 3.75 14.01
CA MET A 87 19.48 3.55 13.20
C MET A 87 20.52 4.67 13.40
N SER A 88 20.11 5.93 13.41
CA SER A 88 21.05 7.06 13.59
C SER A 88 21.71 7.05 14.98
N ARG A 89 21.04 6.51 16.00
CA ARG A 89 21.59 6.38 17.35
C ARG A 89 22.50 5.15 17.52
N LEU A 90 22.33 4.12 16.69
CA LEU A 90 23.20 2.93 16.64
C LEU A 90 24.48 3.15 15.83
N TYR A 91 24.49 4.14 14.93
CA TYR A 91 25.62 4.49 14.07
C TYR A 91 26.22 5.88 14.36
N ALA A 92 25.87 6.51 15.48
CA ALA A 92 26.57 7.71 15.94
C ALA A 92 27.98 7.29 16.38
N PRO A 93 29.06 7.95 15.89
CA PRO A 93 30.41 7.66 16.37
C PRO A 93 30.46 7.92 17.88
N MET A 94 31.02 6.96 18.61
CA MET A 94 31.25 7.02 20.05
C MET A 94 32.18 8.18 20.41
#